data_AF-A0A2N4XFV3-F1
#
_entry.id   AF-A0A2N4XFV3-F1
#
_cell.length_a   1.000
_cell.length_b   1.000
_cell.length_c   1.000
_cell.angle_alpha   90.00
_cell.angle_beta   90.00
_cell.angle_gamma   90.00
#
_symmetry.space_group_name_H-M   'P 1'
#
loop_
_entity.id
_entity.type
_entity.pdbx_description
1 polymer ?
#
loop_
_entity_poly.entity_id
_entity_poly.type
_entity_poly.pdbx_seq_one_letter_code
_entity_poly.pdbx_strand_id
1 'polypeptide(L)'
;MDSAKALVAIAIPVTAILGLVGLLIVLRKFDNDEKMAMIEKGLTPPQKQGTKVNPASALRWGCLFMGVGLGIFIANMIDSVKEDSEALYPALILIFGGLGLLVSYYIQLQLDRKAKE
;
A
#
# COMPACT_ATOMS: atom_id res chain seq x y z
N MET A 1 -3.38 -24.65 -31.57
CA MET A 1 -2.48 -24.82 -30.39
C MET A 1 -2.41 -23.55 -29.54
N ASP A 2 -3.11 -22.48 -29.92
CA ASP A 2 -3.11 -21.17 -29.21
C ASP A 2 -4.20 -21.03 -28.15
N SER A 3 -5.35 -21.71 -28.31
CA SER A 3 -6.44 -21.69 -27.33
C SER A 3 -6.05 -22.28 -25.97
N ALA A 4 -5.21 -23.32 -25.96
CA ALA A 4 -4.70 -23.91 -24.72
C ALA A 4 -3.75 -22.95 -23.98
N LYS A 5 -2.91 -22.19 -24.69
CA LYS A 5 -2.00 -21.20 -24.09
C LYS A 5 -2.75 -20.02 -23.48
N ALA A 6 -3.79 -19.54 -24.16
CA ALA A 6 -4.66 -18.48 -23.64
C ALA A 6 -5.41 -18.92 -22.36
N LEU A 7 -5.86 -20.17 -22.30
CA LEU A 7 -6.56 -20.71 -21.14
C LEU A 7 -5.63 -20.87 -19.93
N VAL A 8 -4.39 -21.32 -20.14
CA VAL A 8 -3.36 -21.38 -19.09
C VAL A 8 -2.97 -19.98 -18.61
N ALA A 9 -2.85 -19.01 -19.52
CA ALA A 9 -2.50 -17.62 -19.18
C ALA A 9 -3.54 -16.96 -18.25
N ILE A 10 -4.82 -17.33 -18.36
CA ILE A 10 -5.89 -16.83 -17.48
C ILE A 10 -6.00 -17.67 -16.19
N ALA A 11 -5.71 -18.97 -16.25
CA ALA A 11 -5.80 -19.84 -15.08
C ALA A 11 -4.75 -19.52 -13.99
N ILE A 12 -3.55 -19.07 -14.39
CA ILE A 12 -2.47 -18.71 -13.46
C ILE A 12 -2.87 -17.56 -12.52
N PRO A 13 -3.31 -16.39 -13.00
CA PRO A 13 -3.71 -15.30 -12.11
C PRO A 13 -4.95 -15.66 -11.29
N VAL A 14 -5.90 -16.40 -11.85
CA VAL A 14 -7.12 -16.81 -11.11
C VAL A 14 -6.78 -17.72 -9.92
N THR A 15 -5.92 -18.72 -10.11
CA THR A 15 -5.51 -19.61 -9.03
C THR A 15 -4.63 -18.91 -7.99
N ALA A 16 -3.77 -17.97 -8.42
CA ALA A 16 -2.98 -17.16 -7.50
C ALA A 16 -3.84 -16.26 -6.60
N ILE A 17 -4.86 -15.60 -7.17
CA ILE A 17 -5.79 -14.75 -6.40
C ILE A 17 -6.57 -15.60 -5.39
N LEU A 18 -7.10 -16.75 -5.81
CA LEU A 18 -7.82 -17.66 -4.91
C LEU A 18 -6.92 -18.18 -3.78
N GLY A 19 -5.66 -18.53 -4.09
CA GLY A 19 -4.69 -18.96 -3.08
C GLY A 19 -4.38 -17.85 -2.06
N LEU A 20 -4.22 -16.61 -2.53
CA LEU A 20 -3.92 -15.47 -1.67
C LEU A 20 -5.10 -15.11 -0.76
N VAL A 21 -6.33 -15.13 -1.29
CA VAL A 21 -7.56 -14.96 -0.49
C VAL A 21 -7.71 -16.08 0.52
N GLY A 22 -7.45 -17.34 0.12
CA GLY A 22 -7.47 -18.48 1.02
C GLY A 22 -6.49 -18.33 2.19
N LEU A 23 -5.24 -17.93 1.90
CA LEU A 23 -4.24 -17.66 2.93
C LEU A 23 -4.69 -16.55 3.90
N LEU A 24 -5.24 -15.45 3.40
CA LEU A 24 -5.73 -14.36 4.24
C LEU A 24 -6.86 -14.81 5.18
N ILE A 25 -7.78 -15.64 4.69
CA ILE A 25 -8.87 -16.20 5.52
C ILE A 25 -8.30 -17.10 6.61
N VAL A 26 -7.35 -17.97 6.26
CA VAL A 26 -6.69 -18.88 7.21
C VAL A 26 -5.95 -18.10 8.29
N LEU A 27 -5.16 -17.09 7.92
CA LEU A 27 -4.48 -16.22 8.89
C LEU A 27 -5.47 -15.51 9.82
N ARG A 28 -6.58 -14.98 9.28
CA ARG A 28 -7.63 -14.37 10.10
C ARG A 28 -8.31 -15.37 11.04
N LYS A 29 -8.44 -16.62 10.61
CA LYS A 29 -9.06 -17.67 11.42
C LYS A 29 -8.14 -18.05 12.59
N PHE A 30 -6.85 -18.24 12.35
CA PHE A 30 -5.86 -18.49 13.41
C PHE A 30 -5.85 -17.39 14.47
N ASP A 31 -5.86 -16.13 14.05
CA ASP A 31 -5.99 -14.97 14.93
C ASP A 31 -7.24 -15.01 15.82
N ASN A 32 -8.32 -15.65 15.36
CA ASN A 32 -9.59 -15.72 16.09
C ASN A 32 -9.64 -16.92 17.03
N ASP A 33 -9.09 -18.05 16.58
CA ASP A 33 -8.98 -19.29 17.36
C ASP A 33 -8.03 -19.09 18.56
N GLU A 34 -6.92 -18.34 18.39
CA GLU A 34 -6.02 -17.97 19.49
C GLU A 34 -6.72 -17.13 20.58
N LYS A 35 -7.61 -16.22 20.18
CA LYS A 35 -8.36 -15.37 21.13
C LYS A 35 -9.40 -16.18 21.91
N MET A 36 -10.06 -17.14 21.26
CA MET A 36 -11.02 -18.05 21.89
C MET A 36 -10.32 -18.95 22.92
N ALA A 37 -9.18 -19.55 22.55
CA ALA A 37 -8.40 -20.38 23.45
C ALA A 37 -7.85 -19.61 24.67
N MET A 38 -7.65 -18.29 24.53
CA MET A 38 -7.25 -17.43 25.64
C MET A 38 -8.40 -17.17 26.63
N ILE A 39 -9.61 -16.94 26.11
CA ILE A 39 -10.84 -16.79 26.91
C ILE A 39 -11.15 -18.08 27.68
N GLU A 40 -11.04 -19.25 27.04
CA GLU A 40 -11.27 -20.56 27.67
C GLU A 40 -10.28 -20.86 28.81
N LYS A 41 -9.06 -20.32 28.74
CA LYS A 41 -8.03 -20.43 29.79
C LYS A 41 -8.18 -19.38 30.90
N GLY A 42 -9.24 -18.57 30.88
CA GLY A 42 -9.48 -17.50 31.86
C GLY A 42 -8.51 -16.32 31.75
N LEU A 43 -7.72 -16.25 30.67
CA LEU A 43 -6.84 -15.13 30.38
C LEU A 43 -7.65 -14.06 29.64
N THR A 44 -7.58 -12.81 30.11
CA THR A 44 -8.17 -11.70 29.38
C THR A 44 -7.36 -11.49 28.10
N PRO A 45 -7.94 -11.68 26.89
CA PRO A 45 -7.20 -11.40 25.67
C PRO A 45 -6.71 -9.96 25.71
N PRO A 46 -5.42 -9.69 25.39
CA PRO A 46 -4.94 -8.32 25.31
C PRO A 46 -5.88 -7.61 24.36
N GLN A 47 -6.69 -6.73 24.94
CA GLN A 47 -7.72 -5.98 24.23
C GLN A 47 -6.96 -5.28 23.13
N LYS A 48 -7.14 -5.75 21.88
CA LYS A 48 -6.40 -5.30 20.71
C LYS A 48 -6.56 -3.79 20.71
N GLN A 49 -5.56 -3.09 21.25
CA GLN A 49 -5.69 -1.72 21.71
C GLN A 49 -6.12 -0.96 20.48
N GLY A 50 -7.41 -0.57 20.47
CA GLY A 50 -8.22 -0.48 19.25
C GLY A 50 -7.39 0.15 18.17
N THR A 51 -7.15 -0.60 17.07
CA THR A 51 -6.29 -0.24 15.95
C THR A 51 -6.30 1.26 15.81
N LYS A 52 -5.36 1.95 16.46
CA LYS A 52 -5.24 3.39 16.35
C LYS A 52 -4.85 3.51 14.90
N VAL A 53 -5.83 3.82 14.05
CA VAL A 53 -5.63 4.12 12.64
C VAL A 53 -4.53 5.15 12.67
N ASN A 54 -3.30 4.70 12.43
CA ASN A 54 -2.14 5.52 12.66
C ASN A 54 -2.23 6.54 11.52
N PRO A 55 -2.67 7.78 11.76
CA PRO A 55 -2.97 8.70 10.66
C PRO A 55 -1.70 8.95 9.83
N ALA A 56 -0.54 8.72 10.46
CA ALA A 56 0.78 8.63 9.86
C ALA A 56 0.87 7.67 8.65
N SER A 57 0.27 6.47 8.70
CA SER A 57 0.38 5.51 7.59
C SER A 57 -0.48 5.92 6.40
N ALA A 58 -1.74 6.34 6.64
CA ALA A 58 -2.62 6.84 5.61
C ALA A 58 -2.06 8.11 4.93
N LEU A 59 -1.44 9.01 5.70
CA LEU A 59 -0.83 10.23 5.19
C LEU A 59 0.39 9.96 4.29
N ARG A 60 1.22 8.96 4.63
CA ARG A 60 2.37 8.54 3.81
C ARG A 60 1.93 8.01 2.46
N TRP A 61 0.94 7.11 2.45
CA TRP A 61 0.40 6.55 1.21
C TRP A 61 -0.31 7.61 0.37
N GLY A 62 -1.09 8.51 1.00
CA GLY A 62 -1.76 9.61 0.30
C GLY A 62 -0.77 10.55 -0.39
N CYS A 63 0.26 11.02 0.32
CA CYS A 63 1.28 11.88 -0.26
C CYS A 63 2.14 11.17 -1.32
N LEU A 64 2.41 9.87 -1.17
CA LEU A 64 3.10 9.07 -2.18
C LEU A 64 2.28 9.03 -3.49
N PHE A 65 0.99 8.67 -3.41
CA PHE A 65 0.13 8.61 -4.60
C PHE A 65 -0.08 9.98 -5.23
N MET A 66 -0.18 11.05 -4.45
CA MET A 66 -0.19 12.43 -4.94
C MET A 66 1.08 12.78 -5.71
N GLY A 67 2.26 12.48 -5.15
CA GLY A 67 3.55 12.75 -5.79
C GLY A 67 3.74 11.95 -7.08
N VAL A 68 3.39 10.67 -7.08
CA VAL A 68 3.43 9.83 -8.29
C VAL A 68 2.46 10.34 -9.35
N GLY A 69 1.22 10.68 -8.98
CA GLY A 69 0.22 11.21 -9.90
C GLY A 69 0.65 12.53 -10.55
N LEU A 70 1.16 13.47 -9.75
CA LEU A 70 1.70 14.74 -10.26
C LEU A 70 2.94 14.53 -11.13
N GLY A 71 3.84 13.62 -10.74
CA GLY A 71 5.03 13.29 -11.52
C GLY A 71 4.69 12.74 -12.91
N ILE A 72 3.69 11.85 -13.01
CA ILE A 72 3.21 11.31 -14.29
C ILE A 72 2.54 12.41 -15.14
N PHE A 73 1.75 13.28 -14.51
CA PHE A 73 1.09 14.38 -15.21
C PHE A 73 2.10 15.36 -15.84
N ILE A 74 3.10 15.77 -15.06
CA ILE A 74 4.17 16.67 -15.51
C ILE A 74 5.06 15.98 -16.54
N ALA A 75 5.37 14.69 -16.37
CA ALA A 75 6.14 13.92 -17.35
C ALA A 75 5.45 13.88 -18.71
N ASN A 76 4.16 13.55 -18.78
CA ASN A 76 3.40 13.57 -20.04
C ASN A 76 3.37 14.96 -20.68
N MET A 77 3.26 16.03 -19.87
CA MET A 77 3.25 17.39 -20.40
C MET A 77 4.60 17.78 -21.02
N ILE A 78 5.72 17.33 -20.44
CA ILE A 78 7.06 17.60 -20.98
C ILE A 78 7.40 16.69 -22.16
N ASP A 79 6.97 15.43 -22.12
CA ASP A 79 7.18 14.44 -23.18
C ASP A 79 6.52 14.87 -24.49
N SER A 80 5.35 15.51 -24.42
CA SER A 80 4.69 16.12 -25.58
C SER A 80 5.52 17.22 -26.29
N VAL A 81 6.58 17.72 -25.65
CA VAL A 81 7.49 18.76 -26.17
C VAL A 81 8.87 18.20 -26.56
N LYS A 82 9.24 17.00 -26.07
CA LYS A 82 10.54 16.37 -26.33
C LYS A 82 10.36 14.88 -26.59
N GLU A 83 10.42 14.47 -27.86
CA GLU A 83 10.20 13.09 -28.33
C GLU A 83 11.24 12.04 -27.86
N ASP A 84 12.35 12.44 -27.21
CA ASP A 84 13.51 11.55 -27.03
C ASP A 84 14.00 11.42 -25.57
N SER A 85 13.12 11.29 -24.58
CA SER A 85 13.57 11.08 -23.20
C SER A 85 12.76 10.05 -22.43
N GLU A 86 12.97 8.77 -22.79
CA GLU A 86 12.45 7.61 -22.06
C GLU A 86 12.88 7.59 -20.58
N ALA A 87 14.04 8.19 -20.27
CA ALA A 87 14.53 8.36 -18.90
C ALA A 87 13.80 9.45 -18.08
N LEU A 88 13.04 10.34 -18.74
CA LEU A 88 12.39 11.47 -18.08
C LEU A 88 11.22 11.04 -17.21
N TYR A 89 10.44 10.05 -17.67
CA TYR A 89 9.31 9.47 -16.92
C TYR A 89 9.73 8.91 -15.57
N PRO A 90 10.65 7.91 -15.50
CA PRO A 90 11.05 7.36 -14.22
C PRO A 90 11.74 8.41 -13.34
N ALA A 91 12.50 9.35 -13.91
CA ALA A 91 13.14 10.41 -13.15
C ALA A 91 12.12 11.36 -12.49
N LEU A 92 11.13 11.86 -13.24
CA LEU A 92 10.10 12.75 -12.71
C LEU A 92 9.21 12.06 -11.68
N ILE A 93 8.81 10.81 -11.93
CA ILE A 93 8.01 10.03 -10.99
C ILE A 93 8.77 9.85 -9.66
N LEU A 94 10.07 9.54 -9.72
CA LEU A 94 10.87 9.27 -8.54
C LEU A 94 11.20 10.55 -7.76
N ILE A 95 11.43 11.68 -8.45
CA ILE A 95 11.61 12.99 -7.83
C ILE A 95 10.33 13.47 -7.15
N PHE A 96 9.20 13.50 -7.86
CA PHE A 96 7.93 13.98 -7.30
C PHE A 96 7.36 13.01 -6.25
N GLY A 97 7.51 11.71 -6.44
CA GLY A 97 7.18 10.70 -5.43
C GLY A 97 8.03 10.85 -4.16
N GLY A 98 9.34 11.12 -4.31
CA GLY A 98 10.25 11.39 -3.20
C GLY A 98 9.92 12.67 -2.43
N LEU A 99 9.59 13.75 -3.14
CA LEU A 99 9.13 15.01 -2.54
C LEU A 99 7.81 14.82 -1.77
N GLY A 100 6.86 14.07 -2.32
CA GLY A 100 5.61 13.73 -1.62
C GLY A 100 5.86 13.02 -0.29
N LEU A 101 6.78 12.03 -0.27
CA LEU A 101 7.19 11.34 0.95
C LEU A 101 7.85 12.28 1.97
N LEU A 102 8.74 13.18 1.53
CA LEU A 102 9.39 14.17 2.40
C LEU A 102 8.38 15.10 3.06
N VAL A 103 7.41 15.62 2.30
CA VAL A 103 6.33 16.45 2.83
C VAL A 103 5.50 15.68 3.86
N SER A 104 5.18 14.42 3.58
CA SER A 104 4.43 13.57 4.52
C SER A 104 5.14 13.38 5.86
N TYR A 105 6.48 13.29 5.84
CA TYR A 105 7.31 13.15 7.03
C TYR A 105 7.33 14.46 7.84
N TYR A 106 7.44 15.60 7.17
CA TYR A 106 7.41 16.90 7.83
C TYR A 106 6.06 17.16 8.51
N ILE A 107 4.95 16.82 7.86
CA ILE A 107 3.61 16.97 8.44
C ILE A 107 3.44 16.05 9.66
N GLN A 108 3.94 14.81 9.60
CA GLN A 108 3.95 13.90 10.76
C GLN A 108 4.71 14.49 11.95
N LEU A 109 5.90 15.06 11.73
CA LEU A 109 6.69 15.69 12.79
C LEU A 109 5.98 16.89 13.44
N GLN A 110 5.13 17.60 12.70
CA GLN A 110 4.33 18.71 13.23
C GLN A 110 3.15 18.20 14.06
N LEU A 111 2.49 17.13 13.60
CA LEU A 111 1.38 16.50 14.32
C LEU A 111 1.84 15.89 15.64
N ASP A 112 3.00 15.21 15.66
CA ASP A 112 3.56 14.62 16.88
C ASP A 112 3.99 15.68 17.90
N ARG A 113 4.40 16.88 17.43
CA ARG A 113 4.68 18.02 18.31
C ARG A 113 3.41 18.56 18.96
N LYS A 114 2.35 18.78 18.17
CA LYS A 114 1.05 19.26 18.69
C LYS A 114 0.36 18.26 19.61
N ALA A 115 0.65 16.96 19.49
CA ALA A 115 0.10 15.94 20.37
C ALA A 115 0.82 15.85 21.74
N LYS A 116 1.97 16.51 21.91
CA LYS A 116 2.74 16.56 23.16
C LYS A 116 2.59 17.87 23.93
N GLU A 117 1.98 18.89 23.34
CA GLU A 117 1.53 20.12 24.00
C GLU A 117 0.11 19.92 24.55
#